data_AF-A0A3G5AP63-F1
#
_entry.id   AF-A0A3G5AP63-F1
#
_cell.length_a   1.000
_cell.length_b   1.000
_cell.length_c   1.000
_cell.angle_alpha   90.00
_cell.angle_beta   90.00
_cell.angle_gamma   90.00
#
_symmetry.space_group_name_H-M   'P 1'
#
loop_
_entity.id
_entity.type
_entity.pdbx_description
1 polymer ?
#
loop_
_entity_poly.entity_id
_entity_poly.type
_entity_poly.pdbx_seq_one_letter_code
_entity_poly.pdbx_strand_id
1 'polypeptide(L)'
;NFYPTSVHTENENRDKDYVKKTLQAAVDSQQNMLRIWGGGIYQTDYFYDLADEMGLLIWQDFMFVCATYPTDPEFLENVKVEVEQQVTRLAHHPSIAIWSGSNENELAIGTHWWWPRLEDKYSTYVEDFKKLYTETIKTIVFKYDTTRPY
;
A
#
# COMPACT_ATOMS: atom_id res chain seq x y z
N ASN A 1 5.55 0.05 10.95
CA ASN A 1 5.20 0.96 9.84
C ASN A 1 6.47 1.61 9.33
N PHE A 2 6.66 1.62 8.02
CA PHE A 2 7.75 2.26 7.31
C PHE A 2 7.15 3.40 6.50
N TYR A 3 7.74 4.59 6.66
CA TYR A 3 7.34 5.82 5.99
C TYR A 3 8.43 6.22 4.98
N PRO A 4 8.11 7.07 4.00
CA PRO A 4 9.14 7.68 3.17
C PRO A 4 10.22 8.32 4.04
N THR A 5 11.46 8.00 3.71
CA THR A 5 12.67 8.43 4.41
C THR A 5 13.06 9.88 4.08
N SER A 6 12.44 10.44 3.04
CA SER A 6 12.62 11.82 2.61
C SER A 6 11.33 12.38 2.02
N VAL A 7 11.18 13.70 2.11
CA VAL A 7 10.17 14.45 1.32
C VAL A 7 10.48 14.44 -0.18
N HIS A 8 11.75 14.16 -0.54
CA HIS A 8 12.26 14.06 -1.89
C HIS A 8 12.52 12.59 -2.21
N THR A 9 11.55 11.92 -2.82
CA THR A 9 11.58 10.46 -3.03
C THR A 9 12.70 10.02 -3.99
N GLU A 10 13.22 10.93 -4.81
CA GLU A 10 14.43 10.69 -5.62
C GLU A 10 15.66 10.35 -4.77
N ASN A 11 15.68 10.76 -3.51
CA ASN A 11 16.77 10.45 -2.59
C ASN A 11 16.72 9.01 -2.09
N GLU A 12 15.54 8.36 -2.08
CA GLU A 12 15.44 6.93 -1.70
C GLU A 12 16.17 6.04 -2.72
N ASN A 13 16.15 6.45 -3.99
CA ASN A 13 16.91 5.78 -5.05
C ASN A 13 18.42 6.11 -5.00
N ARG A 14 18.79 7.27 -4.48
CA ARG A 14 20.19 7.76 -4.46
C ARG A 14 20.94 7.33 -3.22
N ASP A 15 20.28 7.21 -2.08
CA ASP A 15 20.89 6.85 -0.80
C ASP A 15 20.53 5.41 -0.39
N LYS A 16 21.02 4.45 -1.20
CA LYS A 16 20.91 3.02 -0.92
C LYS A 16 21.49 2.66 0.45
N ASP A 17 22.55 3.36 0.88
CA ASP A 17 23.18 3.14 2.18
C ASP A 17 22.22 3.49 3.32
N TYR A 18 21.46 4.57 3.20
CA TYR A 18 20.44 4.92 4.18
C TYR A 18 19.34 3.86 4.27
N VAL A 19 18.80 3.41 3.14
CA VAL A 19 17.78 2.34 3.10
C VAL A 19 18.30 1.08 3.79
N LYS A 20 19.52 0.64 3.43
CA LYS A 20 20.16 -0.53 4.04
C LYS A 20 20.36 -0.37 5.54
N LYS A 21 20.84 0.79 6.00
CA LYS A 21 21.02 1.06 7.44
C LYS A 21 19.70 1.03 8.19
N THR A 22 18.63 1.57 7.62
CA THR A 22 17.30 1.56 8.24
C THR A 22 16.74 0.14 8.34
N LEU A 23 16.86 -0.68 7.29
CA LEU A 23 16.44 -2.09 7.35
C LEU A 23 17.32 -2.91 8.31
N GLN A 24 18.63 -2.68 8.32
CA GLN A 24 19.52 -3.32 9.29
C GLN A 24 19.15 -2.95 10.73
N ALA A 25 18.79 -1.70 11.00
CA ALA A 25 18.33 -1.29 12.32
C ALA A 25 17.04 -2.01 12.73
N ALA A 26 16.13 -2.31 11.79
CA ALA A 26 14.96 -3.13 12.06
C ALA A 26 15.36 -4.56 12.50
N VAL A 27 16.27 -5.19 11.76
CA VAL A 27 16.83 -6.52 12.11
C VAL A 27 17.52 -6.51 13.47
N ASP A 28 18.38 -5.53 13.71
CA ASP A 28 19.14 -5.39 14.97
C ASP A 28 18.21 -5.16 16.16
N SER A 29 17.05 -4.54 15.92
CA SER A 29 15.97 -4.37 16.91
C SER A 29 15.04 -5.58 17.05
N GLN A 30 15.39 -6.71 16.44
CA GLN A 30 14.65 -7.97 16.46
C GLN A 30 13.24 -7.90 15.85
N GLN A 31 13.02 -6.97 14.91
CA GLN A 31 11.81 -6.93 14.11
C GLN A 31 11.86 -7.97 13.01
N ASN A 32 10.71 -8.57 12.70
CA ASN A 32 10.56 -9.54 11.61
C ASN A 32 9.55 -9.09 10.55
N MET A 33 8.90 -7.94 10.73
CA MET A 33 7.91 -7.42 9.80
C MET A 33 7.92 -5.89 9.79
N LEU A 34 7.84 -5.32 8.59
CA LEU A 34 7.58 -3.91 8.35
C LEU A 34 6.27 -3.77 7.58
N ARG A 35 5.55 -2.68 7.83
CA ARG A 35 4.36 -2.30 7.05
C ARG A 35 4.69 -1.10 6.21
N ILE A 36 4.68 -1.23 4.88
CA ILE A 36 4.79 -0.08 3.97
C ILE A 36 3.45 0.64 4.02
N TRP A 37 3.45 1.82 4.63
CA TRP A 37 2.22 2.56 4.90
C TRP A 37 1.68 3.24 3.64
N GLY A 38 0.37 3.11 3.41
CA GLY A 38 -0.31 3.54 2.18
C GLY A 38 -0.41 5.05 1.92
N GLY A 39 0.16 5.91 2.76
CA GLY A 39 0.34 7.32 2.41
C GLY A 39 1.75 7.68 1.97
N GLY A 40 2.62 6.67 1.84
CA GLY A 40 3.97 6.82 1.33
C GLY A 40 4.02 6.59 -0.17
N ILE A 41 5.00 5.78 -0.57
CA ILE A 41 5.18 5.32 -1.94
C ILE A 41 5.36 3.80 -1.96
N TYR A 42 5.10 3.18 -3.10
CA TYR A 42 5.68 1.87 -3.39
C TYR A 42 7.20 2.00 -3.37
N GLN A 43 7.87 1.19 -2.57
CA GLN A 43 9.31 1.32 -2.38
C GLN A 43 10.09 0.88 -3.63
N THR A 44 11.37 1.19 -3.64
CA THR A 44 12.29 0.84 -4.73
C THR A 44 12.53 -0.67 -4.78
N ASP A 45 12.89 -1.25 -5.94
CA ASP A 45 13.22 -2.69 -6.04
C ASP A 45 14.30 -3.08 -5.02
N TYR A 46 15.31 -2.22 -4.85
CA TYR A 46 16.39 -2.42 -3.88
C TYR A 46 15.91 -2.58 -2.43
N PHE A 47 14.81 -1.91 -2.06
CA PHE A 47 14.21 -2.08 -0.73
C PHE A 47 13.68 -3.52 -0.54
N TYR A 48 12.94 -4.04 -1.53
CA TYR A 48 12.34 -5.37 -1.45
C TYR A 48 13.40 -6.46 -1.58
N ASP A 49 14.42 -6.27 -2.43
CA ASP A 49 15.59 -7.16 -2.50
C ASP A 49 16.27 -7.29 -1.13
N LEU A 50 16.50 -6.18 -0.43
CA LEU A 50 17.07 -6.20 0.91
C LEU A 50 16.14 -6.86 1.93
N ALA A 51 14.83 -6.61 1.85
CA ALA A 51 13.86 -7.25 2.74
C ALA A 51 13.86 -8.78 2.55
N ASP A 52 13.95 -9.25 1.29
CA ASP A 52 14.10 -10.66 0.95
C ASP A 52 15.37 -11.26 1.54
N GLU A 53 16.52 -10.60 1.33
CA GLU A 53 17.83 -11.05 1.83
C GLU A 53 17.91 -11.08 3.37
N MET A 54 17.30 -10.09 4.03
CA MET A 54 17.32 -9.93 5.48
C MET A 54 16.24 -10.75 6.20
N GLY A 55 15.30 -11.35 5.46
CA GLY A 55 14.18 -12.10 6.04
C GLY A 55 13.16 -11.21 6.77
N LEU A 56 12.96 -9.98 6.30
CA LEU A 56 11.95 -9.06 6.83
C LEU A 56 10.65 -9.20 6.04
N LEU A 57 9.57 -9.60 6.72
CA LEU A 57 8.25 -9.65 6.11
C LEU A 57 7.72 -8.25 5.83
N ILE A 58 6.97 -8.10 4.74
CA ILE A 58 6.39 -6.85 4.30
C ILE A 58 4.87 -6.98 4.25
N TRP A 59 4.20 -6.20 5.09
CA TRP A 59 2.79 -5.84 4.90
C TRP A 59 2.76 -4.67 3.92
N GLN A 60 2.21 -4.90 2.72
CA GLN A 60 2.19 -3.90 1.65
C GLN A 60 0.81 -3.27 1.51
N ASP A 61 0.67 -2.01 1.91
CA ASP A 61 -0.51 -1.23 1.55
C ASP A 61 -0.48 -0.80 0.07
N PHE A 62 -1.64 -0.59 -0.54
CA PHE A 62 -1.78 0.28 -1.71
C PHE A 62 -1.79 1.75 -1.28
N MET A 63 -1.47 2.68 -2.19
CA MET A 63 -1.22 4.09 -1.84
C MET A 63 -2.50 4.93 -1.61
N PHE A 64 -3.41 4.40 -0.80
CA PHE A 64 -4.65 5.01 -0.37
C PHE A 64 -4.68 5.14 1.16
N VAL A 65 -4.94 6.34 1.68
CA VAL A 65 -4.84 6.61 3.11
C VAL A 65 -5.78 7.71 3.59
N CYS A 66 -6.45 7.46 4.72
CA CYS A 66 -7.23 8.43 5.50
C CYS A 66 -8.04 9.43 4.64
N ALA A 67 -8.65 8.94 3.56
CA ALA A 67 -9.37 9.74 2.59
C ALA A 67 -10.44 8.91 1.87
N THR A 68 -11.48 9.59 1.40
CA THR A 68 -12.37 9.05 0.38
C THR A 68 -11.79 9.35 -1.00
N TYR A 69 -11.94 8.41 -1.94
CA TYR A 69 -11.40 8.50 -3.29
C TYR A 69 -12.54 8.42 -4.30
N PRO A 70 -12.42 9.12 -5.44
CA PRO A 70 -13.43 9.06 -6.48
C PRO A 70 -13.46 7.68 -7.15
N THR A 71 -14.58 7.34 -7.79
CA THR A 71 -14.76 6.06 -8.51
C THR A 71 -15.29 6.27 -9.92
N ASP A 72 -15.08 7.46 -10.48
CA ASP A 72 -15.37 7.72 -11.88
C ASP A 72 -14.47 6.84 -12.78
N PRO A 73 -14.89 6.55 -14.02
CA PRO A 73 -14.18 5.62 -14.88
C PRO A 73 -12.73 6.00 -15.18
N GLU A 74 -12.41 7.29 -15.27
CA GLU A 74 -11.06 7.76 -15.56
C GLU A 74 -10.13 7.50 -14.36
N PHE A 75 -10.58 7.83 -13.15
CA PHE A 75 -9.82 7.53 -11.93
C PHE A 75 -9.60 6.03 -11.77
N LEU A 76 -10.65 5.21 -11.92
CA LEU A 76 -10.52 3.76 -11.78
C LEU A 76 -9.61 3.14 -12.83
N GLU A 77 -9.57 3.68 -14.05
CA GLU A 77 -8.64 3.20 -15.07
C GLU A 77 -7.19 3.52 -14.71
N ASN A 78 -6.93 4.70 -14.17
CA ASN A 78 -5.60 5.05 -13.65
C ASN A 78 -5.18 4.13 -12.50
N VAL A 79 -6.07 3.89 -11.53
CA VAL A 79 -5.82 2.95 -10.43
C VAL A 79 -5.54 1.53 -10.94
N LYS A 80 -6.26 1.06 -11.96
CA LYS A 80 -5.97 -0.26 -12.55
C LYS A 80 -4.54 -0.31 -13.07
N VAL A 81 -4.14 0.67 -13.88
CA VAL A 81 -2.78 0.71 -14.45
C VAL A 81 -1.73 0.70 -13.35
N GLU A 82 -1.91 1.52 -12.30
CA GLU A 82 -1.02 1.56 -11.13
C GLU A 82 -0.94 0.19 -10.44
N VAL A 83 -2.08 -0.39 -10.07
CA VAL A 83 -2.16 -1.66 -9.33
C VAL A 83 -1.58 -2.81 -10.15
N GLU A 84 -1.90 -2.89 -11.45
CA GLU A 84 -1.35 -3.91 -12.34
C GLU A 84 0.18 -3.82 -12.41
N GLN A 85 0.73 -2.61 -12.60
CA GLN A 85 2.17 -2.39 -12.63
C GLN A 85 2.85 -2.76 -11.31
N GLN A 86 2.27 -2.37 -10.17
CA GLN A 86 2.90 -2.59 -8.87
C GLN A 86 2.80 -4.06 -8.43
N VAL A 87 1.66 -4.72 -8.60
CA VAL A 87 1.52 -6.14 -8.24
C VAL A 87 2.42 -7.00 -9.13
N THR A 88 2.45 -6.76 -10.45
CA THR A 88 3.33 -7.53 -11.34
C THR A 88 4.80 -7.31 -11.05
N ARG A 89 5.20 -6.07 -10.72
CA ARG A 89 6.57 -5.76 -10.29
C ARG A 89 6.93 -6.48 -9.00
N LEU A 90 6.04 -6.51 -8.01
CA LEU A 90 6.40 -6.85 -6.64
C LEU A 90 6.04 -8.28 -6.19
N ALA A 91 5.10 -8.96 -6.83
CA ALA A 91 4.58 -10.26 -6.38
C ALA A 91 5.62 -11.39 -6.35
N HIS A 92 6.77 -11.23 -6.99
CA HIS A 92 7.84 -12.22 -6.96
C HIS A 92 8.69 -12.15 -5.67
N HIS A 93 8.61 -11.07 -4.89
CA HIS A 93 9.37 -10.91 -3.65
C HIS A 93 8.77 -11.76 -2.52
N PRO A 94 9.49 -12.77 -1.98
CA PRO A 94 9.01 -13.60 -0.87
C PRO A 94 8.79 -12.81 0.43
N SER A 95 9.44 -11.65 0.59
CA SER A 95 9.24 -10.77 1.75
C SER A 95 7.79 -10.28 1.86
N ILE A 96 7.09 -10.03 0.75
CA ILE A 96 5.69 -9.59 0.81
C ILE A 96 4.84 -10.70 1.41
N ALA A 97 4.19 -10.39 2.54
CA ALA A 97 3.38 -11.32 3.31
C ALA A 97 1.88 -11.12 3.08
N ILE A 98 1.46 -9.87 2.84
CA ILE A 98 0.05 -9.49 2.67
C ILE A 98 -0.05 -8.23 1.81
N TRP A 99 -1.07 -8.20 0.96
CA TRP A 99 -1.53 -7.00 0.26
C TRP A 99 -2.66 -6.34 1.07
N SER A 100 -2.65 -5.02 1.21
CA SER A 100 -3.68 -4.31 1.99
C SER A 100 -4.23 -3.14 1.19
N GLY A 101 -5.56 -3.10 1.02
CA GLY A 101 -6.19 -2.15 0.10
C GLY A 101 -6.01 -0.67 0.46
N SER A 102 -5.92 -0.33 1.74
CA SER A 102 -5.74 1.06 2.19
C SER A 102 -5.36 1.14 3.68
N ASN A 103 -4.92 2.33 4.10
CA ASN A 103 -4.81 2.68 5.52
C ASN A 103 -6.11 3.35 6.01
N GLU A 104 -6.74 2.74 7.02
CA GLU A 104 -7.83 3.30 7.84
C GLU A 104 -9.11 3.75 7.12
N ASN A 105 -9.23 3.63 5.79
CA ASN A 105 -10.40 4.14 5.07
C ASN A 105 -11.71 3.43 5.44
N GLU A 106 -11.67 2.13 5.71
CA GLU A 106 -12.84 1.38 6.20
C GLU A 106 -13.29 1.92 7.57
N LEU A 107 -12.35 2.11 8.49
CA LEU A 107 -12.60 2.67 9.82
C LEU A 107 -13.13 4.11 9.71
N ALA A 108 -12.53 4.94 8.87
CA ALA A 108 -12.88 6.34 8.71
C ALA A 108 -14.30 6.53 8.17
N ILE A 109 -14.71 5.68 7.22
CA ILE A 109 -16.10 5.64 6.74
C ILE A 109 -17.02 5.15 7.85
N GLY A 110 -16.73 3.99 8.45
CA GLY A 110 -17.60 3.38 9.46
C GLY A 110 -17.74 4.18 10.76
N THR A 111 -16.81 5.09 11.05
CA THR A 111 -16.82 5.97 12.23
C THR A 111 -17.02 7.45 11.89
N HIS A 112 -17.42 7.77 10.65
CA HIS A 112 -17.82 9.10 10.21
C HIS A 112 -16.77 10.21 10.47
N TRP A 113 -15.48 9.95 10.22
CA TRP A 113 -14.38 10.93 10.48
C TRP A 113 -14.60 12.30 9.84
N TRP A 114 -15.28 12.34 8.71
CA TRP A 114 -15.50 13.56 7.93
C TRP A 114 -16.90 14.17 8.16
N TRP A 115 -17.58 13.84 9.25
CA TRP A 115 -18.83 14.50 9.64
C TRP A 115 -18.66 16.03 9.75
N PRO A 116 -19.63 16.84 9.29
CA PRO A 116 -20.91 16.46 8.68
C PRO A 116 -20.85 16.29 7.15
N ARG A 117 -19.68 16.46 6.52
CA ARG A 117 -19.55 16.62 5.07
C ARG A 117 -20.03 15.43 4.24
N LEU A 118 -20.03 14.23 4.83
CA LEU A 118 -20.37 12.99 4.13
C LEU A 118 -21.75 12.42 4.49
N GLU A 119 -22.47 12.99 5.46
CA GLU A 119 -23.60 12.30 6.06
C GLU A 119 -24.71 11.99 5.05
N ASP A 120 -25.10 12.97 4.26
CA ASP A 120 -26.13 12.82 3.22
C ASP A 120 -25.72 11.87 2.09
N LYS A 121 -24.44 11.49 2.03
CA LYS A 121 -23.83 10.65 0.98
C LYS A 121 -23.18 9.38 1.53
N TYR A 122 -23.43 9.02 2.79
CA TYR A 122 -22.77 7.90 3.46
C TYR A 122 -22.85 6.60 2.64
N SER A 123 -24.04 6.25 2.14
CA SER A 123 -24.25 5.06 1.31
C SER A 123 -23.43 5.09 0.02
N THR A 124 -23.27 6.27 -0.60
CA THR A 124 -22.44 6.42 -1.80
C THR A 124 -20.97 6.13 -1.49
N TYR A 125 -20.45 6.65 -0.37
CA TYR A 125 -19.06 6.38 0.02
C TYR A 125 -18.79 4.92 0.39
N VAL A 126 -19.78 4.22 0.94
CA VAL A 126 -19.68 2.77 1.18
C VAL A 126 -19.62 1.99 -0.14
N GLU A 127 -20.44 2.35 -1.13
CA GLU A 127 -20.39 1.70 -2.45
C GLU A 127 -19.11 2.06 -3.21
N ASP A 128 -18.66 3.30 -3.12
CA ASP A 128 -17.39 3.74 -3.69
C ASP A 128 -16.20 2.98 -3.09
N PHE A 129 -16.21 2.77 -1.77
CA PHE A 129 -15.20 1.95 -1.10
C PHE A 129 -15.17 0.51 -1.65
N LYS A 130 -16.33 -0.14 -1.76
CA LYS A 130 -16.41 -1.50 -2.31
C LYS A 130 -15.91 -1.55 -3.76
N LYS A 131 -16.36 -0.61 -4.59
CA LYS A 131 -15.99 -0.52 -6.00
C LYS A 131 -14.48 -0.36 -6.19
N LEU A 132 -13.85 0.49 -5.39
CA LEU A 132 -12.40 0.71 -5.44
C LEU A 132 -11.63 -0.48 -4.87
N TYR A 133 -11.82 -0.81 -3.59
CA TYR A 133 -10.92 -1.74 -2.89
C TYR A 133 -11.26 -3.21 -3.10
N THR A 134 -12.53 -3.55 -3.37
CA THR A 134 -12.97 -4.95 -3.54
C THR A 134 -13.18 -5.32 -5.00
N GLU A 135 -13.93 -4.51 -5.75
CA GLU A 135 -14.26 -4.86 -7.14
C GLU A 135 -13.11 -4.55 -8.11
N THR A 136 -12.30 -3.53 -7.81
CA THR A 136 -11.16 -3.13 -8.65
C THR A 136 -9.83 -3.70 -8.12
N ILE A 137 -9.32 -3.19 -7.00
CA ILE A 137 -7.95 -3.51 -6.53
C ILE A 137 -7.80 -5.00 -6.23
N LYS A 138 -8.67 -5.58 -5.38
CA LYS A 138 -8.60 -7.00 -5.00
C LYS A 138 -8.69 -7.94 -6.21
N THR A 139 -9.57 -7.64 -7.17
CA THR A 139 -9.72 -8.42 -8.40
C THR A 139 -8.42 -8.45 -9.21
N ILE A 140 -7.74 -7.30 -9.30
CA ILE A 140 -6.45 -7.20 -10.00
C ILE A 140 -5.37 -7.94 -9.23
N VAL A 141 -5.29 -7.77 -7.91
CA VAL A 141 -4.32 -8.50 -7.07
C VAL A 141 -4.43 -9.99 -7.32
N PHE A 142 -5.64 -10.56 -7.23
CA PHE A 142 -5.83 -12.01 -7.47
C PHE A 142 -5.70 -12.45 -8.92
N LYS A 143 -5.72 -11.53 -9.89
CA LYS A 143 -5.36 -11.85 -11.28
C LYS A 143 -3.87 -12.14 -11.42
N TYR A 144 -3.00 -11.48 -10.65
CA TYR A 144 -1.54 -11.59 -10.78
C TYR A 144 -0.86 -12.32 -9.63
N ASP A 145 -1.46 -12.36 -8.43
CA ASP A 145 -0.92 -13.02 -7.26
C ASP A 145 -2.05 -13.70 -6.45
N THR A 146 -2.15 -15.02 -6.56
CA THR A 146 -3.05 -15.84 -5.74
C THR A 146 -2.33 -16.52 -4.57
N THR A 147 -1.06 -16.20 -4.33
CA THR A 147 -0.24 -16.88 -3.32
C THR A 147 -0.30 -16.22 -1.95
N ARG A 148 -0.81 -14.98 -1.89
CA ARG A 148 -0.85 -14.15 -0.69
C ARG A 148 -2.26 -13.65 -0.38
N PRO A 149 -2.59 -13.38 0.90
CA PRO A 149 -3.85 -12.76 1.27
C PRO A 149 -3.94 -11.29 0.82
N TYR A 150 -5.19 -10.84 0.70
CA TYR A 150 -5.62 -9.45 0.53
C TYR A 150 -6.74 -9.12 1.53
#